data_AF-R7ULK0-F1
#
_entry.id   AF-R7ULK0-F1
#
_cell.length_a   1.000
_cell.length_b   1.000
_cell.length_c   1.000
_cell.angle_alpha   90.00
_cell.angle_beta   90.00
_cell.angle_gamma   90.00
#
_symmetry.space_group_name_H-M   'P 1'
#
loop_
_entity.id
_entity.type
_entity.pdbx_description
1 polymer ?
#
loop_
_entity_poly.entity_id
_entity_poly.type
_entity_poly.pdbx_seq_one_letter_code
_entity_poly.pdbx_strand_id
1 'polypeptide(L)'
;MRNSIWLEFFGEIYPTCLLIGLTMFIGGLMVKSWAIFSFYKWNTSKKASINEEWKPNVWIWLLILIMGVCVVVWTVTFKSSLHYVEQEDGLAIYTCKWTNTFEWLTATMVWHGLLLIVTFVAIFANCCVGSEARKQSGATSLVTINTLAVAMAGCVLYFLTESSATIAYGIYGALAVWMCFFGNMIIFLYKAASVCCCTKREAGEDFVGDEHYDTIKSDNSDIVGQTNQTFTNNGYEPSNSTENFNY
;
A
#
# COMPACT_ATOMS: atom_id res chain seq x y z
N MET A 1 -3.51 -4.96 -41.80
CA MET A 1 -4.51 -5.53 -40.88
C MET A 1 -3.88 -6.27 -39.69
N ARG A 2 -2.90 -7.15 -39.87
CA ARG A 2 -2.31 -7.90 -38.73
C ARG A 2 -1.67 -7.01 -37.66
N ASN A 3 -1.07 -5.88 -38.03
CA ASN A 3 -0.41 -4.96 -37.10
C ASN A 3 -1.39 -4.11 -36.26
N SER A 4 -2.62 -3.86 -36.72
CA SER A 4 -3.57 -3.03 -35.95
C SER A 4 -4.17 -3.78 -34.77
N ILE A 5 -4.42 -5.09 -34.93
CA ILE A 5 -4.97 -5.95 -33.86
C ILE A 5 -4.03 -6.01 -32.65
N TRP A 6 -2.71 -6.11 -32.91
CA TRP A 6 -1.72 -6.11 -31.83
C TRP A 6 -1.65 -4.75 -31.12
N LEU A 7 -1.72 -3.64 -31.86
CA LEU A 7 -1.69 -2.30 -31.29
C LEU A 7 -2.92 -2.01 -30.41
N GLU A 8 -4.11 -2.46 -30.84
CA GLU A 8 -5.34 -2.36 -30.05
C GLU A 8 -5.25 -3.19 -28.77
N PHE A 9 -4.76 -4.43 -28.87
CA PHE A 9 -4.56 -5.32 -27.72
C PHE A 9 -3.58 -4.74 -26.68
N PHE A 10 -2.43 -4.22 -27.12
CA PHE A 10 -1.48 -3.56 -26.21
C PHE A 10 -2.04 -2.26 -25.63
N GLY A 11 -2.86 -1.54 -26.40
CA GLY A 11 -3.58 -0.35 -25.95
C GLY A 11 -4.48 -0.62 -24.76
N GLU A 12 -5.12 -1.79 -24.70
CA GLU A 12 -6.03 -2.18 -23.60
C GLU A 12 -5.32 -2.83 -22.41
N ILE A 13 -4.27 -3.62 -22.65
CA ILE A 13 -3.53 -4.31 -21.58
C ILE A 13 -2.73 -3.34 -20.73
N TYR A 14 -2.02 -2.40 -21.35
CA TYR A 14 -1.17 -1.48 -20.61
C TYR A 14 -1.89 -0.70 -19.49
N PRO A 15 -3.01 0.01 -19.76
CA PRO A 15 -3.75 0.72 -18.71
C PRO A 15 -4.35 -0.23 -17.68
N THR A 16 -4.77 -1.43 -18.10
CA THR A 16 -5.27 -2.48 -17.20
C THR A 16 -4.21 -2.91 -16.18
N CYS A 17 -3.01 -3.25 -16.66
CA CYS A 17 -1.90 -3.66 -15.79
C CYS A 17 -1.48 -2.52 -14.86
N LEU A 18 -1.46 -1.28 -15.35
CA LEU A 18 -1.14 -0.11 -14.54
C LEU A 18 -2.19 0.10 -13.44
N LEU A 19 -3.48 -0.02 -13.76
CA LEU A 19 -4.57 0.14 -12.81
C LEU A 19 -4.57 -0.92 -11.71
N ILE A 20 -4.35 -2.19 -12.10
CA ILE A 20 -4.23 -3.31 -11.14
C ILE A 20 -3.00 -3.11 -10.26
N GLY A 21 -1.84 -2.79 -10.85
CA GLY A 21 -0.61 -2.54 -10.12
C GLY A 21 -0.73 -1.39 -9.11
N LEU A 22 -1.35 -0.28 -9.52
CA LEU A 22 -1.63 0.85 -8.65
C LEU A 22 -2.59 0.49 -7.51
N THR A 23 -3.63 -0.29 -7.80
CA THR A 23 -4.58 -0.78 -6.80
C THR A 23 -3.89 -1.68 -5.79
N MET A 24 -3.03 -2.60 -6.23
CA MET A 24 -2.27 -3.48 -5.35
C MET A 24 -1.31 -2.67 -4.48
N PHE A 25 -0.64 -1.68 -5.05
CA PHE A 25 0.31 -0.84 -4.33
C PHE A 25 -0.38 0.00 -3.25
N ILE A 26 -1.38 0.81 -3.62
CA ILE A 26 -2.10 1.69 -2.67
C ILE A 26 -2.93 0.84 -1.69
N GLY A 27 -3.60 -0.21 -2.18
CA GLY A 27 -4.34 -1.15 -1.36
C GLY A 27 -3.46 -1.87 -0.34
N GLY A 28 -2.24 -2.24 -0.71
CA GLY A 28 -1.26 -2.82 0.21
C GLY A 28 -0.87 -1.86 1.34
N LEU A 29 -0.64 -0.58 1.02
CA LEU A 29 -0.38 0.45 2.05
C LEU A 29 -1.57 0.64 2.99
N MET A 30 -2.79 0.65 2.44
CA MET A 30 -4.03 0.74 3.20
C MET A 30 -4.18 -0.44 4.16
N VAL A 31 -4.10 -1.67 3.65
CA VAL A 31 -4.26 -2.91 4.41
C VAL A 31 -3.19 -3.00 5.50
N LYS A 32 -1.93 -2.69 5.19
CA LYS A 32 -0.84 -2.67 6.18
C LYS A 32 -1.12 -1.65 7.29
N SER A 33 -1.51 -0.43 6.94
CA SER A 33 -1.82 0.61 7.93
C SER A 33 -3.00 0.23 8.81
N TRP A 34 -4.03 -0.38 8.22
CA TRP A 34 -5.20 -0.87 8.94
C TRP A 34 -4.89 -2.06 9.85
N ALA A 35 -4.03 -2.98 9.42
CA ALA A 35 -3.62 -4.13 10.23
C ALA A 35 -2.83 -3.71 11.47
N ILE A 36 -1.94 -2.72 11.35
CA ILE A 36 -1.24 -2.13 12.50
C ILE A 36 -2.27 -1.53 13.47
N PHE A 37 -3.21 -0.75 12.95
CA PHE A 37 -4.23 -0.11 13.77
C PHE A 37 -5.10 -1.11 14.53
N SER A 38 -5.63 -2.11 13.83
CA SER A 38 -6.49 -3.13 14.44
C SER A 38 -5.75 -3.94 15.49
N PHE A 39 -4.47 -4.25 15.26
CA PHE A 39 -3.64 -4.96 16.22
C PHE A 39 -3.49 -4.16 17.52
N TYR A 40 -2.97 -2.93 17.44
CA TYR A 40 -2.67 -2.15 18.65
C TYR A 40 -3.91 -1.63 19.37
N LYS A 41 -5.03 -1.42 18.67
CA LYS A 41 -6.28 -0.96 19.29
C LYS A 41 -7.14 -2.10 19.84
N TRP A 42 -7.24 -3.23 19.14
CA TRP A 42 -8.21 -4.28 19.46
C TRP A 42 -7.59 -5.56 20.02
N ASN A 43 -6.36 -5.92 19.61
CA ASN A 43 -5.70 -7.16 20.06
C ASN A 43 -4.71 -6.97 21.21
N THR A 44 -4.35 -5.75 21.60
CA THR A 44 -3.58 -5.53 22.84
C THR A 44 -4.39 -5.90 24.09
N SER A 45 -5.72 -5.84 24.02
CA SER A 45 -6.63 -6.16 25.14
C SER A 45 -7.10 -7.62 25.17
N LYS A 46 -7.04 -8.32 24.03
CA LYS A 46 -7.42 -9.73 23.91
C LYS A 46 -6.14 -10.51 23.66
N LYS A 47 -5.79 -11.48 24.51
CA LYS A 47 -4.73 -12.48 24.24
C LYS A 47 -5.09 -13.36 23.02
N ALA A 48 -5.31 -12.75 21.86
CA ALA A 48 -5.71 -13.41 20.64
C ALA A 48 -4.47 -14.14 20.09
N SER A 49 -4.64 -15.41 19.79
CA SER A 49 -3.59 -16.24 19.20
C SER A 49 -3.12 -15.62 17.88
N ILE A 50 -1.80 -15.57 17.71
CA ILE A 50 -1.00 -14.96 16.62
C ILE A 50 -1.41 -15.40 15.18
N ASN A 51 -2.36 -16.33 15.02
CA ASN A 51 -2.66 -17.04 13.78
C ASN A 51 -3.63 -16.33 12.79
N GLU A 52 -3.74 -14.99 12.82
CA GLU A 52 -4.67 -14.23 11.97
C GLU A 52 -4.05 -13.69 10.67
N GLU A 53 -2.91 -14.24 10.26
CA GLU A 53 -2.11 -13.81 9.10
C GLU A 53 -2.87 -13.82 7.76
N TRP A 54 -3.95 -14.59 7.65
CA TRP A 54 -4.77 -14.66 6.43
C TRP A 54 -5.63 -13.40 6.23
N LYS A 55 -5.95 -12.64 7.28
CA LYS A 55 -6.93 -11.53 7.19
C LYS A 55 -6.45 -10.40 6.27
N PRO A 56 -5.20 -9.89 6.35
CA PRO A 56 -4.69 -8.88 5.41
C PRO A 56 -4.68 -9.37 3.96
N ASN A 57 -4.32 -10.63 3.73
CA ASN A 57 -4.28 -11.21 2.39
C ASN A 57 -5.66 -11.25 1.74
N VAL A 58 -6.71 -11.58 2.50
CA VAL A 58 -8.10 -11.58 1.98
C VAL A 58 -8.53 -10.18 1.52
N TRP A 59 -8.16 -9.12 2.23
CA TRP A 59 -8.47 -7.75 1.82
C TRP A 59 -7.78 -7.36 0.53
N ILE A 60 -6.52 -7.74 0.33
CA ILE A 60 -5.78 -7.47 -0.92
C ILE A 60 -6.44 -8.22 -2.09
N TRP A 61 -6.77 -9.51 -1.91
CA TRP A 61 -7.46 -10.29 -2.95
C TRP A 61 -8.84 -9.73 -3.28
N LEU A 62 -9.58 -9.24 -2.28
CA LEU A 62 -10.87 -8.59 -2.49
C LEU A 62 -10.72 -7.30 -3.33
N LEU A 63 -9.70 -6.48 -3.05
CA LEU A 63 -9.42 -5.27 -3.83
C LEU A 63 -9.04 -5.61 -5.28
N ILE A 64 -8.23 -6.66 -5.49
CA ILE A 64 -7.90 -7.15 -6.83
C ILE A 64 -9.15 -7.62 -7.57
N LEU A 65 -10.03 -8.37 -6.91
CA LEU A 65 -11.26 -8.88 -7.51
C LEU A 65 -12.20 -7.74 -7.90
N ILE A 66 -12.40 -6.76 -7.01
CA ILE A 66 -13.22 -5.57 -7.30
C ILE A 66 -12.67 -4.83 -8.52
N MET A 67 -11.36 -4.56 -8.55
CA MET A 67 -10.75 -3.86 -9.69
C MET A 67 -10.78 -4.69 -10.97
N GLY A 68 -10.54 -6.00 -10.89
CA GLY A 68 -10.62 -6.91 -12.02
C GLY A 68 -12.01 -6.93 -12.64
N VAL A 69 -13.06 -6.98 -11.82
CA VAL A 69 -14.46 -6.88 -12.30
C VAL A 69 -14.71 -5.53 -12.97
N CYS A 70 -14.26 -4.42 -12.38
CA CYS A 70 -14.39 -3.09 -12.99
C CYS A 70 -13.72 -3.00 -14.36
N VAL A 71 -12.51 -3.56 -14.51
CA VAL A 71 -11.78 -3.60 -15.79
C VAL A 71 -12.50 -4.49 -16.81
N VAL A 72 -13.01 -5.66 -16.40
CA VAL A 72 -13.77 -6.53 -17.32
C VAL A 72 -15.04 -5.84 -17.80
N VAL A 73 -15.78 -5.20 -16.90
CA VAL A 73 -16.95 -4.40 -17.29
C VAL A 73 -16.54 -3.28 -18.24
N TRP A 74 -15.44 -2.59 -17.97
CA TRP A 74 -14.94 -1.53 -18.85
C TRP A 74 -14.63 -2.03 -20.27
N THR A 75 -13.78 -3.05 -20.37
CA THR A 75 -13.33 -3.61 -21.66
C THR A 75 -14.50 -4.14 -22.50
N VAL A 76 -15.54 -4.70 -21.87
CA VAL A 76 -16.73 -5.20 -22.58
C VAL A 76 -17.66 -4.06 -23.00
N THR A 77 -17.77 -3.00 -22.19
CA THR A 77 -18.79 -1.94 -22.41
C THR A 77 -18.28 -0.83 -23.33
N PHE A 78 -16.99 -0.50 -23.28
CA PHE A 78 -16.42 0.65 -23.98
C PHE A 78 -15.43 0.18 -25.03
N LYS A 79 -15.72 0.52 -26.29
CA LYS A 79 -14.84 0.16 -27.41
C LYS A 79 -13.66 1.12 -27.46
N SER A 80 -12.47 0.56 -27.67
CA SER A 80 -11.27 1.31 -28.03
C SER A 80 -11.25 1.58 -29.53
N SER A 81 -10.67 2.71 -29.93
CA SER A 81 -10.39 3.02 -31.34
C SER A 81 -9.00 3.63 -31.49
N LEU A 82 -8.24 3.08 -32.45
CA LEU A 82 -6.92 3.58 -32.80
C LEU A 82 -7.06 4.78 -33.75
N HIS A 83 -6.57 5.94 -33.33
CA HIS A 83 -6.53 7.15 -34.15
C HIS A 83 -5.10 7.47 -34.56
N TYR A 84 -4.89 7.72 -35.85
CA TYR A 84 -3.64 8.28 -36.35
C TYR A 84 -3.53 9.74 -35.91
N VAL A 85 -2.38 10.11 -35.34
CA VAL A 85 -2.11 11.49 -34.90
C VAL A 85 -1.24 12.18 -35.95
N GLU A 86 -0.01 11.73 -36.11
CA GLU A 86 0.97 12.32 -37.02
C GLU A 86 2.13 11.35 -37.31
N GLN A 87 3.02 11.72 -38.22
CA GLN A 87 4.24 10.97 -38.51
C GLN A 87 5.44 11.81 -38.05
N GLU A 88 6.17 11.31 -37.07
CA GLU A 88 7.39 11.93 -36.53
C GLU A 88 8.57 11.02 -36.89
N ASP A 89 9.60 11.55 -37.55
CA ASP A 89 10.81 10.82 -37.97
C ASP A 89 10.56 9.49 -38.72
N GLY A 90 9.50 9.45 -39.54
CA GLY A 90 9.15 8.26 -40.32
C GLY A 90 8.32 7.21 -39.54
N LEU A 91 8.12 7.37 -38.24
CA LEU A 91 7.22 6.55 -37.43
C LEU A 91 5.81 7.16 -37.38
N ALA A 92 4.81 6.35 -37.72
CA ALA A 92 3.41 6.73 -37.54
C ALA A 92 3.03 6.65 -36.05
N ILE A 93 2.62 7.78 -35.48
CA ILE A 93 2.14 7.90 -34.11
C ILE A 93 0.64 7.64 -34.08
N TYR A 94 0.25 6.70 -33.23
CA TYR A 94 -1.15 6.34 -33.00
C TYR A 94 -1.52 6.66 -31.54
N THR A 95 -2.75 7.14 -31.34
CA THR A 95 -3.34 7.30 -30.02
C THR A 95 -4.54 6.37 -29.89
N CYS A 96 -4.63 5.67 -28.76
CA CYS A 96 -5.82 4.90 -28.42
C CYS A 96 -6.81 5.82 -27.71
N LYS A 97 -8.02 5.94 -28.25
CA LYS A 97 -9.11 6.64 -27.56
C LYS A 97 -10.18 5.64 -27.17
N TRP A 98 -10.74 5.82 -25.98
CA TRP A 98 -11.91 5.07 -25.53
C TRP A 98 -13.14 5.96 -25.53
N THR A 99 -14.28 5.37 -25.88
CA THR A 99 -15.57 6.01 -25.59
C THR A 99 -15.67 6.29 -24.08
N ASN A 100 -16.02 7.52 -23.70
CA ASN A 100 -16.13 7.96 -22.30
C ASN A 100 -14.83 7.84 -21.47
N THR A 101 -13.70 8.20 -22.08
CA THR A 101 -12.37 8.20 -21.42
C THR A 101 -12.37 9.08 -20.15
N PHE A 102 -13.05 10.24 -20.19
CA PHE A 102 -13.04 11.20 -19.09
C PHE A 102 -13.76 10.68 -17.84
N GLU A 103 -14.92 10.05 -18.02
CA GLU A 103 -15.72 9.48 -16.95
C GLU A 103 -14.97 8.34 -16.25
N TRP A 104 -14.27 7.50 -17.02
CA TRP A 104 -13.43 6.43 -16.49
C TRP A 104 -12.20 6.91 -15.75
N LEU A 105 -11.51 7.89 -16.31
CA LEU A 105 -10.39 8.54 -15.64
C LEU A 105 -10.86 9.13 -14.29
N THR A 106 -12.01 9.80 -14.28
CA THR A 106 -12.57 10.37 -13.05
C THR A 106 -12.93 9.29 -12.04
N ALA A 107 -13.62 8.22 -12.45
CA ALA A 107 -14.00 7.12 -11.56
C ALA A 107 -12.78 6.44 -10.92
N THR A 108 -11.74 6.17 -11.72
CA THR A 108 -10.50 5.56 -11.23
C THR A 108 -9.72 6.50 -10.32
N MET A 109 -9.64 7.80 -10.63
CA MET A 109 -9.03 8.80 -9.76
C MET A 109 -9.74 8.90 -8.41
N VAL A 110 -11.07 8.94 -8.40
CA VAL A 110 -11.88 9.00 -7.17
C VAL A 110 -11.68 7.73 -6.32
N TRP A 111 -11.66 6.55 -6.95
CA TRP A 111 -11.42 5.29 -6.26
C TRP A 111 -10.06 5.26 -5.55
N HIS A 112 -8.97 5.60 -6.26
CA HIS A 112 -7.64 5.60 -5.65
C HIS A 112 -7.47 6.73 -4.63
N GLY A 113 -8.10 7.89 -4.87
CA GLY A 113 -8.16 8.98 -3.90
C GLY A 113 -8.82 8.54 -2.59
N LEU A 114 -9.93 7.79 -2.68
CA LEU A 114 -10.60 7.22 -1.50
C LEU A 114 -9.69 6.25 -0.75
N LEU A 115 -9.01 5.33 -1.46
CA LEU A 115 -8.06 4.40 -0.83
C LEU A 115 -6.91 5.14 -0.11
N LEU A 116 -6.39 6.23 -0.70
CA LEU A 116 -5.38 7.06 -0.07
C LEU A 116 -5.90 7.77 1.19
N ILE A 117 -7.13 8.29 1.16
CA ILE A 117 -7.77 8.92 2.33
C ILE A 117 -7.92 7.90 3.45
N VAL A 118 -8.43 6.70 3.17
CA VAL A 118 -8.58 5.62 4.16
C VAL A 118 -7.22 5.23 4.73
N THR A 119 -6.19 5.13 3.89
CA THR A 119 -4.81 4.85 4.32
C THR A 119 -4.31 5.94 5.27
N PHE A 120 -4.53 7.21 4.94
CA PHE A 120 -4.11 8.34 5.77
C PHE A 120 -4.82 8.35 7.13
N VAL A 121 -6.12 8.06 7.16
CA VAL A 121 -6.89 7.93 8.41
C VAL A 121 -6.35 6.80 9.28
N ALA A 122 -6.02 5.65 8.69
CA ALA A 122 -5.42 4.54 9.43
C ALA A 122 -4.02 4.89 9.99
N ILE A 123 -3.18 5.58 9.21
CA ILE A 123 -1.88 6.09 9.67
C ILE A 123 -2.06 7.09 10.83
N PHE A 124 -2.98 8.04 10.68
CA PHE A 124 -3.25 9.01 11.74
C PHE A 124 -3.73 8.33 13.01
N ALA A 125 -4.60 7.34 12.88
CA ALA A 125 -5.06 6.56 14.02
C ALA A 125 -3.91 5.79 14.70
N ASN A 126 -2.95 5.24 13.94
CA ASN A 126 -1.74 4.62 14.49
C ASN A 126 -0.90 5.58 15.34
N CYS A 127 -0.80 6.86 14.92
CA CYS A 127 -0.12 7.89 15.70
C CYS A 127 -0.80 8.17 17.05
N CYS A 128 -2.12 7.97 17.16
CA CYS A 128 -2.88 8.19 18.38
C CYS A 128 -2.88 6.99 19.35
N VAL A 129 -2.57 5.78 18.87
CA VAL A 129 -2.68 4.55 19.69
C VAL A 129 -1.43 4.32 20.55
N GLY A 130 -0.23 4.70 20.09
CA GLY A 130 0.99 4.56 20.89
C GLY A 130 2.29 4.72 20.09
N SER A 131 3.43 4.75 20.79
CA SER A 131 4.76 4.94 20.18
C SER A 131 5.16 3.81 19.23
N GLU A 132 4.85 2.56 19.58
CA GLU A 132 5.20 1.38 18.77
C GLU A 132 4.39 1.30 17.48
N ALA A 133 3.07 1.51 17.55
CA ALA A 133 2.20 1.60 16.38
C ALA A 133 2.68 2.71 15.42
N ARG A 134 3.03 3.88 15.97
CA ARG A 134 3.59 5.00 15.21
C ARG A 134 4.89 4.61 14.51
N LYS A 135 5.83 3.96 15.22
CA LYS A 135 7.12 3.52 14.68
C LYS A 135 6.95 2.52 13.52
N GLN A 136 5.99 1.60 13.64
CA GLN A 136 5.68 0.63 12.57
C GLN A 136 4.97 1.26 11.37
N SER A 137 4.15 2.29 11.59
CA SER A 137 3.50 3.02 10.49
C SER A 137 4.41 4.03 9.77
N GLY A 138 5.59 4.33 10.32
CA GLY A 138 6.48 5.39 9.83
C GLY A 138 6.86 5.24 8.37
N ALA A 139 7.37 4.08 7.96
CA ALA A 139 7.73 3.82 6.57
C ALA A 139 6.51 3.91 5.64
N THR A 140 5.38 3.29 6.01
CA THR A 140 4.14 3.33 5.24
C THR A 140 3.61 4.76 5.07
N SER A 141 3.78 5.61 6.08
CA SER A 141 3.35 7.01 6.03
C SER A 141 4.16 7.84 5.03
N LEU A 142 5.48 7.67 5.01
CA LEU A 142 6.36 8.34 4.05
C LEU A 142 6.05 7.92 2.62
N VAL A 143 5.84 6.62 2.38
CA VAL A 143 5.47 6.11 1.06
C VAL A 143 4.11 6.66 0.63
N THR A 144 3.13 6.72 1.54
CA THR A 144 1.79 7.24 1.24
C THR A 144 1.82 8.73 0.87
N ILE A 145 2.57 9.54 1.62
CA ILE A 145 2.71 10.99 1.34
C ILE A 145 3.40 11.22 0.00
N ASN A 146 4.50 10.51 -0.28
CA ASN A 146 5.18 10.59 -1.58
C ASN A 146 4.24 10.16 -2.72
N THR A 147 3.45 9.11 -2.51
CA THR A 147 2.48 8.61 -3.49
C THR A 147 1.43 9.67 -3.80
N LEU A 148 0.87 10.31 -2.78
CA LEU A 148 -0.09 11.40 -2.96
C LEU A 148 0.52 12.58 -3.72
N ALA A 149 1.72 13.02 -3.34
CA ALA A 149 2.41 14.14 -3.98
C ALA A 149 2.67 13.87 -5.48
N VAL A 150 3.15 12.67 -5.82
CA VAL A 150 3.40 12.29 -7.20
C VAL A 150 2.09 12.15 -7.99
N ALA A 151 1.03 11.58 -7.39
CA ALA A 151 -0.27 11.48 -8.03
C ALA A 151 -0.86 12.87 -8.34
N MET A 152 -0.78 13.81 -7.38
CA MET A 152 -1.23 15.20 -7.59
C MET A 152 -0.42 15.91 -8.68
N ALA A 153 0.92 15.76 -8.66
CA ALA A 153 1.78 16.33 -9.71
C ALA A 153 1.42 15.77 -11.09
N GLY A 154 1.22 14.46 -11.20
CA GLY A 154 0.79 13.80 -12.44
C GLY A 154 -0.57 14.31 -12.95
N CYS A 155 -1.53 14.52 -12.05
CA CYS A 155 -2.84 15.08 -12.40
C CYS A 155 -2.72 16.52 -12.91
N VAL A 156 -1.94 17.37 -12.24
CA VAL A 156 -1.72 18.76 -12.69
C VAL A 156 -1.07 18.77 -14.07
N LEU A 157 -0.04 17.93 -14.27
CA LEU A 157 0.64 17.80 -15.56
C LEU A 157 -0.31 17.33 -16.67
N TYR A 158 -1.25 16.44 -16.37
CA TYR A 158 -2.25 15.97 -17.34
C TYR A 158 -3.07 17.09 -17.96
N PHE A 159 -3.44 18.08 -17.14
CA PHE A 159 -4.18 19.25 -17.62
C PHE A 159 -3.29 20.31 -18.29
N LEU A 160 -1.96 20.21 -18.15
CA LEU A 160 -1.02 21.20 -18.70
C LEU A 160 -0.31 20.72 -19.97
N THR A 161 -0.14 19.41 -20.16
CA THR A 161 0.56 18.85 -21.33
C THR A 161 -0.42 18.61 -22.48
N GLU A 162 -0.86 19.68 -23.15
CA GLU A 162 -1.61 19.58 -24.40
C GLU A 162 -0.72 19.51 -25.65
N SER A 163 0.60 19.78 -25.53
CA SER A 163 1.42 20.18 -26.69
C SER A 163 2.44 19.16 -27.22
N SER A 164 2.72 18.05 -26.52
CA SER A 164 3.61 16.99 -27.04
C SER A 164 3.39 15.65 -26.33
N ALA A 165 2.98 14.63 -27.10
CA ALA A 165 2.79 13.28 -26.58
C ALA A 165 4.09 12.69 -26.00
N THR A 166 5.23 12.94 -26.66
CA THR A 166 6.55 12.43 -26.25
C THR A 166 6.97 12.96 -24.89
N ILE A 167 6.77 14.26 -24.64
CA ILE A 167 7.07 14.88 -23.33
C ILE A 167 6.15 14.31 -22.25
N ALA A 168 4.85 14.19 -22.54
CA ALA A 168 3.89 13.61 -21.60
C ALA A 168 4.28 12.18 -21.20
N TYR A 169 4.57 11.30 -22.16
CA TYR A 169 5.00 9.92 -21.89
C TYR A 169 6.29 9.86 -21.05
N GLY A 170 7.29 10.69 -21.37
CA GLY A 170 8.54 10.75 -20.62
C GLY A 170 8.33 11.13 -19.16
N ILE A 171 7.50 12.15 -18.90
CA ILE A 171 7.22 12.61 -17.55
C ILE A 171 6.41 11.57 -16.77
N TYR A 172 5.34 11.00 -17.34
CA TYR A 172 4.55 9.97 -16.64
C TYR A 172 5.34 8.71 -16.36
N GLY A 173 6.19 8.28 -17.30
CA GLY A 173 7.11 7.17 -17.10
C GLY A 173 8.06 7.44 -15.93
N ALA A 174 8.66 8.63 -15.87
CA ALA A 174 9.56 9.02 -14.78
C ALA A 174 8.84 9.06 -13.41
N LEU A 175 7.62 9.59 -13.36
CA LEU A 175 6.81 9.62 -12.13
C LEU A 175 6.46 8.21 -11.64
N ALA A 176 6.07 7.31 -12.55
CA ALA A 176 5.76 5.92 -12.21
C ALA A 176 7.01 5.18 -11.69
N VAL A 177 8.15 5.32 -12.37
CA VAL A 177 9.42 4.73 -11.93
C VAL A 177 9.84 5.28 -10.57
N TRP A 178 9.70 6.59 -10.34
CA TRP A 178 10.01 7.22 -9.06
C TRP A 178 9.13 6.67 -7.93
N MET A 179 7.82 6.55 -8.14
CA MET A 179 6.90 5.94 -7.16
C MET A 179 7.33 4.53 -6.77
N CYS A 180 7.61 3.68 -7.77
CA CYS A 180 8.04 2.31 -7.54
C CYS A 180 9.39 2.26 -6.81
N PHE A 181 10.37 3.03 -7.27
CA PHE A 181 11.70 3.06 -6.67
C PHE A 181 11.66 3.55 -5.22
N PHE A 182 11.00 4.69 -4.97
CA PHE A 182 10.90 5.28 -3.64
C PHE A 182 10.17 4.35 -2.67
N GLY A 183 9.03 3.77 -3.09
CA GLY A 183 8.26 2.84 -2.27
C GLY A 183 9.10 1.62 -1.84
N ASN A 184 9.75 0.97 -2.80
CA ASN A 184 10.60 -0.20 -2.52
C ASN A 184 11.82 0.18 -1.66
N MET A 185 12.48 1.30 -1.96
CA MET A 185 13.65 1.76 -1.22
C MET A 185 13.33 2.03 0.25
N ILE A 186 12.25 2.77 0.55
CA ILE A 186 11.89 3.09 1.93
C ILE A 186 11.51 1.84 2.73
N ILE A 187 10.73 0.93 2.13
CA ILE A 187 10.35 -0.33 2.79
C ILE A 187 11.58 -1.20 3.05
N PHE A 188 12.47 -1.31 2.07
CA PHE A 188 13.69 -2.09 2.21
C PHE A 188 14.66 -1.49 3.24
N LEU A 189 14.87 -0.18 3.23
CA LEU A 189 15.71 0.50 4.22
C LEU A 189 15.16 0.36 5.64
N TYR A 190 13.84 0.46 5.80
CA TYR A 190 13.20 0.24 7.09
C TYR A 190 13.47 -1.18 7.63
N LYS A 191 13.33 -2.19 6.76
CA LYS A 191 13.61 -3.59 7.10
C LYS A 191 15.10 -3.85 7.37
N ALA A 192 15.99 -3.27 6.56
CA ALA A 192 17.42 -3.38 6.78
C ALA A 192 17.84 -2.73 8.11
N ALA A 193 17.22 -1.59 8.46
CA ALA A 193 17.48 -0.91 9.72
C ALA A 193 16.99 -1.73 10.93
N SER A 194 15.84 -2.41 10.85
CA SER A 194 15.39 -3.27 11.96
C SER A 194 16.33 -4.45 12.17
N VAL A 195 16.74 -5.13 11.10
CA VAL A 195 17.68 -6.27 11.18
C VAL A 195 19.06 -5.86 11.71
N CYS A 196 19.63 -4.76 11.22
CA CYS A 196 20.95 -4.28 11.66
C CYS A 196 20.96 -3.72 13.09
N CYS A 197 19.83 -3.20 13.59
CA CYS A 197 19.73 -2.71 14.97
C CYS A 197 19.51 -3.82 16.00
N CYS A 198 19.05 -5.02 15.60
CA CYS A 198 18.92 -6.17 16.49
C CYS A 198 20.26 -6.71 17.02
N THR A 199 21.40 -6.30 16.45
CA THR A 199 22.74 -6.62 16.99
C THR A 199 23.23 -5.69 18.09
N LYS A 200 22.46 -4.66 18.50
CA LYS A 200 22.81 -3.76 19.60
C LYS A 200 21.59 -3.41 20.47
N ARG A 201 21.15 -4.33 21.31
CA ARG A 201 20.43 -3.98 22.54
C ARG A 201 20.79 -4.96 23.65
N GLU A 202 21.29 -4.40 24.75
CA GLU A 202 21.75 -5.11 25.93
C GLU A 202 20.63 -5.93 26.57
N ALA A 203 21.04 -7.01 27.24
CA ALA A 203 20.21 -7.95 27.98
C ALA A 203 19.14 -7.25 28.84
N GLY A 204 17.85 -7.56 28.61
CA GLY A 204 16.79 -7.27 29.58
C GLY A 204 15.44 -6.80 29.04
N GLU A 205 15.30 -6.46 27.76
CA GLU A 205 13.99 -6.17 27.14
C GLU A 205 13.65 -7.27 26.14
N ASP A 206 12.75 -8.18 26.53
CA ASP A 206 12.13 -9.15 25.61
C ASP A 206 11.29 -8.40 24.57
N PHE A 207 11.96 -7.99 23.50
CA PHE A 207 11.30 -7.68 22.24
C PHE A 207 10.80 -9.00 21.65
N VAL A 208 9.49 -9.21 21.66
CA VAL A 208 8.87 -10.22 20.79
C VAL A 208 9.22 -9.82 19.36
N GLY A 209 10.09 -10.62 18.76
CA GLY A 209 10.77 -10.30 17.50
C GLY A 209 9.84 -10.01 16.34
N ASP A 210 10.30 -9.07 15.52
CA ASP A 210 9.83 -8.64 14.20
C ASP A 210 9.78 -9.77 13.12
N GLU A 211 9.87 -11.05 13.50
CA GLU A 211 10.02 -12.18 12.56
C GLU A 211 8.68 -12.67 11.97
N HIS A 212 7.53 -12.30 12.54
CA HIS A 212 6.23 -12.81 12.11
C HIS A 212 5.51 -12.03 11.02
N TYR A 213 5.96 -10.82 10.65
CA TYR A 213 5.20 -10.01 9.69
C TYR A 213 5.70 -10.05 8.24
N ASP A 214 6.92 -10.57 8.03
CA ASP A 214 7.60 -10.41 6.74
C ASP A 214 7.97 -11.74 6.04
N THR A 215 7.73 -12.88 6.70
CA THR A 215 7.74 -14.23 6.09
C THR A 215 6.78 -15.15 6.84
N ILE A 216 5.64 -15.49 6.24
CA ILE A 216 4.88 -16.68 6.65
C ILE A 216 5.65 -17.89 6.10
N LYS A 217 6.71 -18.30 6.79
CA LYS A 217 7.29 -19.63 6.65
C LYS A 217 6.97 -20.41 7.90
N SER A 218 6.33 -21.55 7.69
CA SER A 218 6.06 -22.55 8.71
C SER A 218 7.38 -23.20 9.16
N ASP A 219 8.03 -22.66 10.18
CA ASP A 219 9.07 -23.41 10.88
C ASP A 219 8.53 -23.85 12.24
N ASN A 220 7.96 -25.06 12.22
CA ASN A 220 7.85 -25.92 13.40
C ASN A 220 9.27 -26.33 13.79
N SER A 221 9.82 -25.72 14.84
CA SER A 221 10.88 -26.37 15.61
C SER A 221 10.82 -25.93 17.08
N ASP A 222 10.35 -26.87 17.89
CA ASP A 222 10.57 -27.06 19.32
C ASP A 222 11.44 -26.03 20.05
N ILE A 223 10.85 -25.34 21.03
CA ILE A 223 11.55 -25.03 22.29
C ILE A 223 10.61 -25.32 23.47
N VAL A 224 10.88 -26.46 24.10
CA VAL A 224 10.45 -26.85 25.44
C VAL A 224 11.25 -26.04 26.47
N GLY A 225 10.57 -25.39 27.44
CA GLY A 225 11.19 -25.03 28.73
C GLY A 225 10.90 -23.64 29.29
N GLN A 226 10.09 -23.61 30.36
CA GLN A 226 10.10 -22.73 31.54
C GLN A 226 10.74 -21.31 31.47
N THR A 227 9.98 -20.31 31.94
CA THR A 227 10.22 -19.69 33.27
C THR A 227 9.08 -18.76 33.70
N ASN A 228 8.65 -18.89 34.95
CA ASN A 228 7.76 -17.94 35.63
C ASN A 228 8.50 -16.60 35.81
N GLN A 229 7.90 -15.49 35.37
CA GLN A 229 8.32 -14.16 35.81
C GLN A 229 7.17 -13.46 36.54
N THR A 230 7.33 -13.35 37.85
CA THR A 230 6.60 -12.47 38.76
C THR A 230 7.11 -11.05 38.55
N PHE A 231 6.24 -10.11 38.17
CA PHE A 231 6.60 -8.68 38.08
C PHE A 231 6.60 -8.04 39.48
N THR A 232 7.79 -7.66 39.98
CA THR A 232 7.95 -6.67 41.05
C THR A 232 8.03 -5.27 40.43
N ASN A 233 7.04 -4.41 40.73
CA ASN A 233 6.97 -3.04 40.24
C ASN A 233 7.57 -2.09 41.30
N ASN A 234 8.81 -1.63 41.12
CA ASN A 234 9.52 -0.71 42.03
C ASN A 234 9.29 0.78 41.69
N GLY A 235 8.06 1.18 41.35
CA GLY A 235 7.81 2.57 40.92
C GLY A 235 6.42 3.12 41.19
N TYR A 236 5.57 2.42 41.93
CA TYR A 236 4.24 2.92 42.26
C TYR A 236 3.88 2.51 43.69
N GLU A 237 4.12 3.39 44.66
CA GLU A 237 3.44 3.32 45.95
C GLU A 237 2.08 4.00 45.79
N PRO A 238 0.96 3.25 45.75
CA PRO A 238 -0.35 3.88 45.86
C PRO A 238 -0.52 4.38 47.30
N SER A 239 -0.56 5.70 47.45
CA SER A 239 -1.01 6.35 48.68
C SER A 239 -2.44 5.90 48.97
N ASN A 240 -2.62 5.25 50.13
CA ASN A 240 -3.89 4.95 50.80
C ASN A 240 -5.16 5.54 50.17
N SER A 241 -5.93 4.71 49.46
CA SER A 241 -7.38 4.81 49.45
C SER A 241 -7.98 3.44 49.15
N THR A 242 -8.54 2.83 50.20
CA THR A 242 -9.48 1.72 50.14
C THR A 242 -10.67 2.06 49.25
N GLU A 243 -10.68 1.59 48.02
CA GLU A 243 -11.90 1.44 47.24
C GLU A 243 -11.90 0.07 46.54
N ASN A 244 -12.73 -0.83 47.07
CA ASN A 244 -13.11 -2.08 46.45
C ASN A 244 -14.01 -1.79 45.25
N PHE A 245 -13.60 -2.19 44.05
CA PHE A 245 -14.52 -2.38 42.94
C PHE A 245 -14.58 -3.87 42.58
N ASN A 246 -15.69 -4.50 42.95
CA ASN A 246 -16.12 -5.79 42.43
C ASN A 246 -16.60 -5.62 40.99
N TYR A 247 -16.00 -6.37 40.07
CA TYR A 247 -16.67 -6.93 38.89
C TYR A 247 -16.19 -8.36 38.69
#